data_AF-A0A383DPY3-F1
#
_entry.id   AF-A0A383DPY3-F1
#
_cell.length_a   1.000
_cell.length_b   1.000
_cell.length_c   1.000
_cell.angle_alpha   90.00
_cell.angle_beta   90.00
_cell.angle_gamma   90.00
#
_symmetry.space_group_name_H-M   'P 1'
#
loop_
_entity.id
_entity.type
_entity.pdbx_description
1 polymer ?
#
loop_
_entity_poly.entity_id
_entity_poly.type
_entity_poly.pdbx_seq_one_letter_code
_entity_poly.pdbx_strand_id
1 'polypeptide(L)'
;TWKDARKYLDKYVALSREFQQADGAFSAAVFYKAARPRSPRQLISTTGHALEWMSLALSPEELQQAWVLKAIERMVADMEKFPTEVFSDGGLYHAAHALRRFREATGK
;
A
#
# COMPACT_ATOMS: atom_id res chain seq x y z
N THR A 1 7.65 13.24 21.28
CA THR A 1 7.53 14.56 20.61
C THR A 1 7.08 14.38 19.17
N TRP A 2 6.71 15.46 18.44
CA TRP A 2 6.42 15.36 17.00
C TRP A 2 7.60 14.83 16.18
N LYS A 3 8.83 15.14 16.59
CA LYS A 3 10.06 14.59 16.00
C LYS A 3 10.15 13.07 16.15
N ASP A 4 9.82 12.54 17.33
CA ASP A 4 9.85 11.08 17.57
C ASP A 4 8.75 10.37 16.76
N ALA A 5 7.58 11.00 16.61
CA ALA A 5 6.51 10.47 15.78
C ALA A 5 6.93 10.38 14.30
N ARG A 6 7.59 11.42 13.76
CA ARG A 6 8.13 11.35 12.39
C ARG A 6 9.16 10.24 12.24
N LYS A 7 10.10 10.12 13.18
CA LYS A 7 11.11 9.04 13.17
C LYS A 7 10.48 7.65 13.20
N TYR A 8 9.37 7.49 13.94
CA TYR A 8 8.62 6.24 13.95
C TYR A 8 8.02 5.95 12.57
N LEU A 9 7.35 6.92 11.94
CA LEU A 9 6.82 6.76 10.58
C LEU A 9 7.91 6.41 9.57
N ASP A 10 9.05 7.13 9.59
CA ASP A 10 10.19 6.87 8.70
C ASP A 10 10.67 5.44 8.77
N LYS A 11 10.77 4.90 9.99
CA LYS A 11 11.14 3.50 10.22
C LYS A 11 10.19 2.54 9.50
N TYR A 12 8.87 2.74 9.62
CA TYR A 12 7.90 1.80 9.04
C TYR A 12 7.71 2.01 7.54
N VAL A 13 7.94 3.21 7.00
CA VAL A 13 8.04 3.43 5.56
C VAL A 13 9.22 2.64 4.99
N ALA A 14 10.38 2.73 5.66
CA ALA A 14 11.57 1.99 5.25
C ALA A 14 11.33 0.47 5.27
N LEU A 15 10.71 -0.05 6.34
CA LEU A 15 10.36 -1.48 6.41
C LEU A 15 9.34 -1.90 5.35
N SER A 16 8.32 -1.09 5.07
CA SER A 16 7.35 -1.37 4.01
C SER A 16 8.02 -1.46 2.63
N ARG A 17 8.97 -0.57 2.36
CA ARG A 17 9.74 -0.58 1.11
C ARG A 17 10.71 -1.77 1.06
N GLU A 18 11.41 -2.06 2.15
CA GLU A 18 12.33 -3.21 2.27
C GLU A 18 11.61 -4.54 2.05
N PHE A 19 10.41 -4.68 2.62
CA PHE A 19 9.61 -5.91 2.52
C PHE A 19 8.65 -5.93 1.34
N GLN A 20 8.70 -4.92 0.47
CA GLN A 20 7.89 -4.91 -0.75
C GLN A 20 8.32 -6.05 -1.67
N GLN A 21 7.33 -6.70 -2.29
CA GLN A 21 7.58 -7.79 -3.21
C GLN A 21 8.07 -7.27 -4.56
N ALA A 22 8.77 -8.13 -5.32
CA ALA A 22 9.32 -7.76 -6.62
C ALA A 22 8.26 -7.31 -7.64
N ASP A 23 6.99 -7.72 -7.45
CA ASP A 23 5.85 -7.33 -8.27
C ASP A 23 5.12 -6.07 -7.76
N GLY A 24 5.62 -5.42 -6.71
CA GLY A 24 5.07 -4.20 -6.12
C GLY A 24 4.10 -4.43 -4.96
N ALA A 25 3.59 -5.64 -4.75
CA ALA A 25 2.67 -5.91 -3.64
C ALA A 25 3.36 -5.69 -2.29
N PHE A 26 2.63 -5.21 -1.29
CA PHE A 26 3.16 -5.10 0.07
C PHE A 26 3.05 -6.43 0.84
N SER A 27 3.96 -6.60 1.79
CA SER A 27 4.13 -7.84 2.54
C SER A 27 2.84 -8.28 3.23
N ALA A 28 2.51 -9.57 3.06
CA ALA A 28 1.47 -10.24 3.82
C ALA A 28 1.79 -10.39 5.32
N ALA A 29 3.06 -10.21 5.69
CA ALA A 29 3.52 -10.18 7.08
C ALA A 29 3.76 -8.74 7.56
N VAL A 30 3.22 -7.73 6.87
CA VAL A 30 3.27 -6.31 7.24
C VAL A 30 4.71 -5.86 7.51
N PHE A 31 5.09 -5.63 8.77
CA PHE A 31 6.40 -5.13 9.19
C PHE A 31 7.31 -6.21 9.82
N TYR A 32 6.91 -7.49 9.79
CA TYR A 32 7.69 -8.56 10.43
C TYR A 32 8.77 -9.14 9.52
N LYS A 33 8.45 -9.33 8.24
CA LYS A 33 9.36 -9.84 7.19
C LYS A 33 8.76 -9.63 5.81
N ALA A 34 9.57 -9.80 4.77
CA ALA A 34 9.07 -9.99 3.42
C ALA A 34 8.26 -11.28 3.31
N ALA A 35 7.01 -11.18 2.87
CA ALA A 35 6.13 -12.31 2.64
C ALA A 35 5.17 -12.01 1.50
N ARG A 36 5.20 -12.85 0.45
CA ARG A 36 4.33 -12.68 -0.71
C ARG A 36 2.86 -13.00 -0.36
N PRO A 37 1.90 -12.12 -0.69
CA PRO A 37 0.48 -12.47 -0.62
C PRO A 37 0.15 -13.70 -1.46
N ARG A 38 -0.67 -14.61 -0.92
CA ARG A 38 -0.98 -15.92 -1.55
C ARG A 38 -2.31 -15.96 -2.29
N SER A 39 -3.11 -14.89 -2.20
CA SER A 39 -4.38 -14.75 -2.89
C SER A 39 -4.66 -13.29 -3.25
N PRO A 40 -5.53 -13.02 -4.25
CA PRO A 40 -5.95 -11.66 -4.57
C PRO A 40 -6.57 -10.97 -3.36
N ARG A 41 -7.38 -11.70 -2.58
CA ARG A 41 -7.94 -11.23 -1.30
C ARG A 41 -6.88 -10.69 -0.35
N GLN A 42 -5.82 -11.48 -0.14
CA GLN A 42 -4.74 -11.09 0.77
C GLN A 42 -3.94 -9.92 0.19
N LEU A 43 -3.69 -9.91 -1.12
CA LEU A 43 -2.95 -8.85 -1.81
C LEU A 43 -3.67 -7.51 -1.67
N ILE A 44 -4.96 -7.44 -2.01
CA ILE A 44 -5.76 -6.21 -1.91
C ILE A 44 -5.82 -5.73 -0.47
N SER A 45 -6.02 -6.65 0.49
CA SER A 45 -6.04 -6.28 1.91
C SER A 45 -4.69 -5.70 2.37
N THR A 46 -3.57 -6.39 2.16
CA THR A 46 -2.27 -5.95 2.70
C THR A 46 -1.71 -4.75 1.95
N THR A 47 -1.90 -4.69 0.63
CA THR A 47 -1.41 -3.60 -0.21
C THR A 47 -2.28 -2.35 -0.03
N GLY A 48 -3.60 -2.50 0.04
CA GLY A 48 -4.53 -1.40 0.33
C GLY A 48 -4.27 -0.80 1.71
N HIS A 49 -4.14 -1.63 2.76
CA HIS A 49 -3.78 -1.14 4.09
C HIS A 49 -2.46 -0.36 4.09
N ALA A 50 -1.42 -0.91 3.46
CA ALA A 50 -0.12 -0.25 3.42
C ALA A 50 -0.18 1.09 2.69
N LEU A 51 -0.80 1.13 1.51
CA LEU A 51 -0.96 2.37 0.73
C LEU A 51 -1.81 3.42 1.46
N GLU A 52 -2.83 3.01 2.20
CA GLU A 52 -3.70 3.95 2.93
C GLU A 52 -2.91 4.74 3.97
N TRP A 53 -2.18 4.07 4.87
CA TRP A 53 -1.43 4.80 5.89
C TRP A 53 -0.24 5.55 5.28
N MET A 54 0.39 5.01 4.23
CA MET A 54 1.47 5.73 3.53
C MET A 54 0.95 6.99 2.83
N SER A 55 -0.31 7.02 2.38
CA SER A 55 -0.94 8.24 1.85
C SER A 55 -1.03 9.39 2.87
N LEU A 56 -0.87 9.09 4.16
CA LEU A 56 -0.79 10.07 5.26
C LEU A 56 0.65 10.34 5.70
N ALA A 57 1.53 9.33 5.62
CA ALA A 57 2.90 9.44 6.11
C ALA A 57 3.87 10.07 5.09
N LEU A 58 3.60 9.91 3.79
CA LEU A 58 4.45 10.36 2.69
C LEU A 58 4.01 11.73 2.16
N SER A 59 4.98 12.51 1.66
CA SER A 59 4.68 13.71 0.89
C SER A 59 4.13 13.38 -0.51
N PRO A 60 3.50 14.35 -1.21
CA PRO A 60 3.07 14.17 -2.60
C PRO A 60 4.18 13.70 -3.55
N GLU A 61 5.43 14.15 -3.33
CA GLU A 61 6.60 13.76 -4.13
C GLU A 61 7.03 12.32 -3.79
N GLU A 62 7.00 11.95 -2.51
CA GLU A 62 7.32 10.60 -2.05
C GLU A 62 6.29 9.56 -2.55
N LEU A 63 5.00 9.92 -2.59
CA LEU A 63 3.95 9.07 -3.15
C LEU A 63 4.17 8.76 -4.64
N GLN A 64 4.83 9.64 -5.37
CA GLN A 64 5.12 9.45 -6.79
C GLN A 64 6.40 8.66 -7.06
N GLN A 65 7.10 8.19 -6.02
CA GLN A 65 8.25 7.32 -6.21
C GLN A 65 7.83 5.99 -6.85
N ALA A 66 8.66 5.48 -7.74
CA ALA A 66 8.34 4.31 -8.58
C ALA A 66 7.89 3.07 -7.77
N TRP A 67 8.41 2.87 -6.56
CA TRP A 67 8.04 1.74 -5.72
C TRP A 67 6.60 1.85 -5.18
N VAL A 68 6.11 3.06 -4.89
CA VAL A 68 4.70 3.29 -4.49
C VAL A 68 3.78 3.13 -5.69
N LEU A 69 4.14 3.75 -6.83
CA LEU A 69 3.36 3.64 -8.07
C LEU A 69 3.19 2.18 -8.51
N LYS A 70 4.26 1.39 -8.43
CA LYS A 70 4.21 -0.04 -8.75
C LYS A 70 3.27 -0.83 -7.84
N ALA A 71 3.12 -0.45 -6.57
CA ALA A 71 2.15 -1.07 -5.67
C ALA A 71 0.71 -0.72 -6.05
N ILE A 72 0.46 0.55 -6.43
CA ILE A 72 -0.84 1.00 -6.92
C ILE A 72 -1.21 0.27 -8.21
N GLU A 73 -0.32 0.27 -9.20
CA GLU A 73 -0.50 -0.41 -10.48
C GLU A 73 -0.80 -1.89 -10.27
N ARG A 74 -0.03 -2.56 -9.39
CA ARG A 74 -0.26 -3.98 -9.12
C ARG A 74 -1.60 -4.23 -8.43
N MET A 75 -1.98 -3.39 -7.48
CA MET A 75 -3.26 -3.52 -6.78
C MET A 75 -4.44 -3.32 -7.74
N VAL A 76 -4.40 -2.27 -8.56
CA VAL A 76 -5.44 -1.98 -9.57
C VAL A 76 -5.53 -3.10 -10.59
N ALA A 77 -4.41 -3.63 -11.09
CA ALA A 77 -4.41 -4.75 -12.02
C ALA A 77 -5.09 -6.01 -11.46
N ASP A 78 -4.88 -6.33 -10.17
CA ASP A 78 -5.59 -7.45 -9.53
C ASP A 78 -7.09 -7.12 -9.35
N MET A 79 -7.45 -5.87 -9.03
CA MET A 79 -8.86 -5.44 -8.91
C MET A 79 -9.62 -5.52 -10.24
N GLU A 80 -8.98 -5.20 -11.37
CA GLU A 80 -9.58 -5.29 -12.70
C GLU A 80 -9.71 -6.74 -13.19
N LYS A 81 -8.77 -7.59 -12.76
CA LYS A 81 -8.69 -8.99 -13.21
C LYS A 81 -9.70 -9.91 -12.54
N PHE A 82 -9.97 -9.73 -11.26
CA PHE A 82 -10.78 -10.65 -10.46
C PHE A 82 -12.15 -10.05 -10.13
N PRO A 83 -13.21 -10.88 -10.03
CA PRO A 83 -14.52 -10.39 -9.62
C PRO A 83 -14.47 -9.93 -8.15
N THR A 84 -15.26 -8.89 -7.84
CA THR A 84 -15.21 -8.17 -6.57
C THR A 84 -15.41 -9.07 -5.35
N GLU A 85 -16.20 -10.15 -5.50
CA GLU A 85 -16.53 -11.13 -4.46
C GLU A 85 -15.32 -11.93 -3.95
N VAL A 86 -14.21 -11.95 -4.69
CA VAL A 86 -12.96 -12.59 -4.25
C VAL A 86 -12.28 -11.78 -3.15
N PHE A 87 -12.55 -10.48 -3.07
CA PHE A 87 -11.90 -9.59 -2.12
C PHE A 87 -12.60 -9.62 -0.75
N SER A 88 -12.03 -8.89 0.20
CA SER A 88 -12.68 -8.61 1.47
C SER A 88 -13.20 -7.18 1.43
N ASP A 89 -14.40 -6.93 1.97
CA ASP A 89 -14.95 -5.58 2.09
C ASP A 89 -13.95 -4.63 2.77
N GLY A 90 -13.37 -5.05 3.90
CA GLY A 90 -12.33 -4.26 4.59
C GLY A 90 -11.15 -3.91 3.69
N GLY A 91 -10.59 -4.90 2.98
CA GLY A 91 -9.52 -4.67 2.00
C GLY A 91 -9.92 -3.72 0.87
N LEU A 92 -11.16 -3.80 0.38
CA LEU A 92 -11.70 -2.87 -0.63
C LEU A 92 -11.84 -1.45 -0.08
N TYR A 93 -12.29 -1.28 1.17
CA TYR A 93 -12.34 0.03 1.82
C TYR A 93 -10.96 0.67 1.90
N HIS A 94 -9.95 -0.07 2.37
CA HIS A 94 -8.58 0.45 2.44
C HIS A 94 -8.01 0.77 1.05
N ALA A 95 -8.21 -0.11 0.06
CA ALA A 95 -7.76 0.13 -1.30
C ALA A 95 -8.42 1.38 -1.92
N ALA A 96 -9.75 1.50 -1.81
CA ALA A 96 -10.49 2.65 -2.35
C ALA A 96 -10.08 3.96 -1.67
N HIS A 97 -9.92 3.94 -0.34
CA HIS A 97 -9.49 5.12 0.39
C HIS A 97 -8.05 5.51 0.04
N ALA A 98 -7.13 4.54 -0.05
CA ALA A 98 -5.76 4.79 -0.50
C ALA A 98 -5.70 5.41 -1.90
N LEU A 99 -6.45 4.88 -2.87
CA LEU A 99 -6.51 5.40 -4.24
C LEU A 99 -7.08 6.83 -4.27
N ARG A 100 -8.14 7.10 -3.51
CA ARG A 100 -8.71 8.44 -3.38
C ARG A 100 -7.68 9.42 -2.83
N ARG A 101 -7.01 9.07 -1.74
CA ARG A 101 -6.03 9.91 -1.05
C ARG A 101 -4.79 10.16 -1.89
N PHE A 102 -4.34 9.15 -2.62
CA PHE A 102 -3.27 9.26 -3.61
C PHE A 102 -3.64 10.31 -4.67
N ARG A 103 -4.81 10.16 -5.32
CA ARG A 103 -5.29 11.12 -6.33
C ARG A 103 -5.38 12.54 -5.80
N GLU A 104 -5.95 12.72 -4.60
CA GLU A 104 -6.04 14.03 -3.95
C GLU A 104 -4.67 14.66 -3.68
N ALA A 105 -3.67 13.86 -3.30
CA ALA A 105 -2.33 14.34 -2.99
C ALA A 105 -1.49 14.64 -4.24
N THR A 106 -1.65 13.86 -5.32
CA THR A 106 -0.78 13.94 -6.50
C THR A 106 -1.44 14.57 -7.73
N GLY A 107 -2.76 14.77 -7.74
CA GLY A 107 -3.51 15.25 -8.89
C GLY A 107 -3.53 14.29 -10.08
N LYS A 108 -3.26 12.99 -9.85
CA LYS A 108 -3.24 11.92 -10.85
C LYS A 108 -4.33 10.90 -10.57
#